data_AF-A0A9D2RG66-F1
#
_entry.id   AF-A0A9D2RG66-F1
#
_cell.length_a   1.000
_cell.length_b   1.000
_cell.length_c   1.000
_cell.angle_alpha   90.00
_cell.angle_beta   90.00
_cell.angle_gamma   90.00
#
_symmetry.space_group_name_H-M   'P 1'
#
loop_
_entity.id
_entity.type
_entity.pdbx_description
1 polymer ?
#
loop_
_entity_poly.entity_id
_entity_poly.type
_entity_poly.pdbx_seq_one_letter_code
_entity_poly.pdbx_strand_id
1 'polypeptide(L)'
;MSPRTTPREQKGWHPTEILALYELPFMDLLWRAHDVHRQHHDVNSVQLSSLLSIKTGGCPEDCTYCPQSSRYQTDVEKERILSVDVVREAAKAAQAGGASRFCMGAAWRSPTEAQLDQVIDMIKEVKSLGMEACVTLGMLKDGQAERLKEAGLDYYNHNLDTAEEFYSEIITTRRYQDRIDTLDRVQKAGLNTCSGGIVGLGESRAQRAQFIAQLANRKPYPESVPINQLVRVKGTPLADNDEFDEFEFVRTIAVARITMPKAAVRLSAGRSSMSDSTQALCFFAGANSIFYGEQLLTTGNPQFAADQALFARLNLHSPTPRTYPHPDLAIPENCPKRQTATEPASLLEYL
;
A
#
# COMPACT_ATOMS: atom_id res chain seq x y z
N MET A 1 -23.50 10.57 38.32
CA MET A 1 -23.61 11.14 36.96
C MET A 1 -22.21 11.23 36.39
N SER A 2 -21.79 10.27 35.56
CA SER A 2 -20.48 10.34 34.90
C SER A 2 -20.49 11.47 33.88
N PRO A 3 -19.47 12.36 33.88
CA PRO A 3 -19.41 13.43 32.90
C PRO A 3 -19.26 12.82 31.51
N ARG A 4 -20.21 13.12 30.62
CA ARG A 4 -20.11 12.80 29.20
C ARG A 4 -18.96 13.62 28.65
N THR A 5 -17.82 12.98 28.38
CA THR A 5 -16.76 13.54 27.56
C THR A 5 -17.34 13.81 26.17
N THR A 6 -17.53 15.09 25.85
CA THR A 6 -17.79 15.54 24.48
C THR A 6 -16.69 14.98 23.56
N PRO A 7 -17.01 14.44 22.38
CA PRO A 7 -15.99 14.06 21.41
C PRO A 7 -15.15 15.29 21.08
N ARG A 8 -13.87 15.27 21.45
CA ARG A 8 -12.91 16.31 21.04
C ARG A 8 -12.90 16.26 19.52
N GLU A 9 -13.33 17.33 18.85
CA GLU A 9 -13.09 17.51 17.42
C GLU A 9 -11.61 17.19 17.19
N GLN A 10 -11.31 16.19 16.36
CA GLN A 10 -9.93 15.88 16.01
C GLN A 10 -9.39 17.09 15.26
N LYS A 11 -8.68 17.95 16.00
CA LYS A 11 -7.84 18.99 15.43
C LYS A 11 -6.83 18.27 14.53
N GLY A 12 -6.78 18.64 13.25
CA GLY A 12 -5.84 18.05 12.30
C GLY A 12 -4.39 18.24 12.78
N TRP A 13 -3.49 17.40 12.28
CA TRP A 13 -2.07 17.44 12.61
C TRP A 13 -1.37 18.61 11.92
N HIS A 14 -0.74 19.49 12.69
CA HIS A 14 0.15 20.49 12.13
C HIS A 14 1.51 19.86 11.76
N PRO A 15 2.18 20.26 10.66
CA PRO A 15 3.48 19.70 10.29
C PRO A 15 4.54 19.76 11.39
N THR A 16 4.53 20.80 12.24
CA THR A 16 5.47 20.92 13.37
C THR A 16 5.20 19.90 14.48
N GLU A 17 3.95 19.49 14.70
CA GLU A 17 3.61 18.44 15.66
C GLU A 17 4.11 17.08 15.17
N ILE A 18 4.05 16.85 13.85
CA ILE A 18 4.58 15.64 13.23
C ILE A 18 6.11 15.65 13.23
N LEU A 19 6.74 16.80 12.95
CA LEU A 19 8.19 16.94 13.02
C LEU A 19 8.70 16.63 14.44
N ALA A 20 7.99 17.09 15.47
CA ALA A 20 8.32 16.75 16.86
C ALA A 20 8.28 15.23 17.12
N LEU A 21 7.43 14.45 16.41
CA LEU A 21 7.47 12.98 16.50
C LEU A 21 8.75 12.40 15.88
N TYR A 22 9.20 12.95 14.75
CA TYR A 22 10.47 12.54 14.13
C TYR A 22 11.68 12.82 15.03
N GLU A 23 11.61 13.86 15.86
CA GLU A 23 12.68 14.29 16.76
C GLU A 23 12.72 13.53 18.09
N LEU A 24 11.68 12.74 18.41
CA LEU A 24 11.69 11.92 19.62
C LEU A 24 12.89 10.95 19.66
N PRO A 25 13.41 10.62 20.86
CA PRO A 25 14.30 9.47 21.01
C PRO A 25 13.67 8.23 20.36
N PHE A 26 14.48 7.48 19.61
CA PHE A 26 13.96 6.43 18.72
C PHE A 26 13.08 5.42 19.46
N MET A 27 13.51 4.99 20.65
CA MET A 27 12.79 4.01 21.46
C MET A 27 11.46 4.55 21.99
N ASP A 28 11.38 5.84 22.33
CA ASP A 28 10.15 6.47 22.79
C ASP A 28 9.13 6.60 21.65
N LEU A 29 9.60 6.92 20.45
CA LEU A 29 8.76 6.94 19.25
C LEU A 29 8.19 5.54 18.96
N LEU A 30 9.04 4.51 18.98
CA LEU A 30 8.63 3.13 18.75
C LEU A 30 7.62 2.65 19.78
N TRP A 31 7.86 2.93 21.07
CA TRP A 31 6.93 2.58 22.13
C TRP A 31 5.56 3.21 21.91
N ARG A 32 5.51 4.51 21.60
CA ARG A 32 4.27 5.23 21.33
C ARG A 32 3.54 4.70 20.10
N ALA A 33 4.26 4.42 19.02
CA ALA A 33 3.66 3.89 17.80
C ALA A 33 3.11 2.47 18.00
N HIS A 34 3.83 1.63 18.74
CA HIS A 34 3.38 0.30 19.09
C HIS A 34 2.12 0.34 19.95
N ASP A 35 2.06 1.21 20.97
CA ASP A 35 0.86 1.39 21.80
C ASP A 35 -0.37 1.79 20.95
N VAL A 36 -0.20 2.76 20.04
CA VAL A 36 -1.26 3.14 19.09
C VAL A 36 -1.66 1.95 18.20
N HIS A 37 -0.71 1.17 17.69
CA HIS A 37 -0.99 0.00 16.87
C HIS A 37 -1.83 -1.04 17.62
N ARG A 38 -1.46 -1.36 18.86
CA ARG A 38 -2.18 -2.31 19.73
C ARG A 38 -3.61 -1.89 20.05
N GLN A 39 -3.88 -0.60 20.12
CA GLN A 39 -5.22 -0.08 20.40
C GLN A 39 -6.18 -0.19 19.21
N HIS A 40 -5.67 -0.34 17.99
CA HIS A 40 -6.47 -0.20 16.76
C HIS A 40 -6.44 -1.41 15.83
N HIS A 41 -5.47 -2.33 16.01
CA HIS A 41 -5.25 -3.46 15.13
C HIS A 41 -5.02 -4.76 15.90
N ASP A 42 -5.26 -5.89 15.22
CA ASP A 42 -4.69 -7.17 15.63
C ASP A 42 -3.17 -7.12 15.42
N VAL A 43 -2.45 -7.10 16.55
CA VAL A 43 -1.03 -6.72 16.65
C VAL A 43 -0.12 -7.57 15.77
N ASN A 44 -0.42 -8.86 15.65
CA ASN A 44 0.42 -9.81 14.92
C ASN A 44 -0.15 -10.14 13.53
N SER A 45 -1.21 -9.42 13.11
CA SER A 45 -1.82 -9.60 11.80
C SER A 45 -1.21 -8.68 10.76
N VAL A 46 -0.74 -9.25 9.64
CA VAL A 46 -0.20 -8.50 8.50
C VAL A 46 -1.02 -8.78 7.25
N GLN A 47 -1.61 -7.74 6.67
CA GLN A 47 -2.38 -7.85 5.43
C GLN A 47 -1.47 -8.17 4.24
N LEU A 48 -1.82 -9.22 3.48
CA LEU A 48 -1.12 -9.60 2.26
C LEU A 48 -1.86 -9.09 1.02
N SER A 49 -1.21 -8.20 0.26
CA SER A 49 -1.69 -7.75 -1.05
C SER A 49 -0.73 -8.21 -2.14
N SER A 50 -1.24 -8.79 -3.22
CA SER A 50 -0.43 -9.04 -4.42
C SER A 50 -0.57 -7.89 -5.41
N LEU A 51 0.45 -7.65 -6.23
CA LEU A 51 0.47 -6.59 -7.23
C LEU A 51 0.93 -7.16 -8.58
N LEU A 52 0.24 -6.77 -9.65
CA LEU A 52 0.61 -7.10 -11.02
C LEU A 52 0.65 -5.81 -11.86
N SER A 53 1.71 -5.63 -12.63
CA SER A 53 1.75 -4.61 -13.68
C SER A 53 0.93 -5.09 -14.88
N ILE A 54 -0.31 -4.62 -15.01
CA ILE A 54 -1.18 -4.97 -16.13
C ILE A 54 -0.80 -4.25 -17.42
N LYS A 55 0.00 -3.17 -17.32
CA LYS A 55 0.63 -2.49 -18.46
C LYS A 55 1.96 -1.91 -17.99
N THR A 56 3.06 -2.45 -18.51
CA THR A 56 4.44 -2.11 -18.12
C THR A 56 5.12 -1.17 -19.12
N GLY A 57 5.93 -0.24 -18.60
CA GLY A 57 6.86 0.58 -19.39
C GLY A 57 6.18 1.63 -20.28
N GLY A 58 6.96 2.50 -20.93
CA GLY A 58 6.44 3.53 -21.84
C GLY A 58 5.46 4.51 -21.18
N CYS A 59 5.70 4.88 -19.91
CA CYS A 59 4.92 5.89 -19.20
C CYS A 59 5.35 7.30 -19.64
N PRO A 60 4.42 8.22 -19.96
CA PRO A 60 4.78 9.57 -20.41
C PRO A 60 5.29 10.48 -19.28
N GLU A 61 5.06 10.10 -18.02
CA GLU A 61 5.44 10.85 -16.82
C GLU A 61 6.95 10.82 -16.58
N ASP A 62 7.47 11.83 -15.89
CA ASP A 62 8.91 12.03 -15.66
C ASP A 62 9.31 11.83 -14.20
N CYS A 63 8.67 10.93 -13.46
CA CYS A 63 9.05 10.69 -12.07
C CYS A 63 10.50 10.23 -11.99
N THR A 64 11.36 11.00 -11.33
CA THR A 64 12.83 10.81 -11.29
C THR A 64 13.26 9.48 -10.64
N TYR A 65 12.38 8.82 -9.90
CA TYR A 65 12.59 7.49 -9.32
C TYR A 65 12.08 6.33 -10.19
N CYS A 66 11.20 6.57 -11.17
CA CYS A 66 10.39 5.52 -11.78
C CYS A 66 11.08 4.90 -12.98
N PRO A 67 11.37 3.59 -12.96
CA PRO A 67 12.04 2.94 -14.08
C PRO A 67 11.14 2.73 -15.30
N GLN A 68 9.83 2.98 -15.18
CA GLN A 68 8.87 2.84 -16.30
C GLN A 68 8.70 4.11 -17.14
N SER A 69 9.33 5.22 -16.71
CA SER A 69 9.28 6.49 -17.44
C SER A 69 9.95 6.38 -18.79
N SER A 70 9.27 6.80 -19.85
CA SER A 70 9.86 6.89 -21.19
C SER A 70 10.86 8.04 -21.34
N ARG A 71 11.12 8.81 -20.27
CA ARG A 71 12.11 9.90 -20.25
C ARG A 71 13.51 9.40 -19.93
N TYR A 72 13.63 8.18 -19.41
CA TYR A 72 14.88 7.62 -18.90
C TYR A 72 15.20 6.30 -19.60
N GLN A 73 16.49 5.96 -19.62
CA GLN A 73 16.98 4.74 -20.25
C GLN A 73 17.24 3.68 -19.20
N THR A 74 16.22 2.89 -18.90
CA THR A 74 16.27 1.75 -17.97
C THR A 74 16.09 0.44 -18.72
N ASP A 75 16.25 -0.68 -18.02
CA ASP A 75 16.05 -2.03 -18.60
C ASP A 75 14.57 -2.45 -18.68
N VAL A 76 13.62 -1.53 -18.42
CA VAL A 76 12.19 -1.84 -18.47
C VAL A 76 11.68 -1.78 -19.90
N GLU A 77 11.24 -2.94 -20.42
CA GLU A 77 10.61 -3.02 -21.73
C GLU A 77 9.16 -2.51 -21.73
N LYS A 78 8.74 -1.99 -22.88
CA LYS A 78 7.35 -1.54 -23.10
C LYS A 78 6.49 -2.74 -23.48
N GLU A 79 5.59 -3.11 -22.59
CA GLU A 79 4.64 -4.19 -22.80
C GLU A 79 3.25 -3.64 -23.14
N ARG A 80 2.47 -4.46 -23.84
CA ARG A 80 1.04 -4.19 -24.05
C ARG A 80 0.27 -4.50 -22.77
N ILE A 81 -0.95 -3.97 -22.69
CA ILE A 81 -1.86 -4.36 -21.62
C ILE A 81 -2.10 -5.88 -21.66
N LEU A 82 -2.08 -6.52 -20.49
CA LEU A 82 -2.34 -7.95 -20.34
C LEU A 82 -3.79 -8.29 -20.69
N SER A 83 -4.03 -9.55 -21.08
CA SER A 83 -5.40 -10.04 -21.26
C SER A 83 -6.06 -10.31 -19.91
N VAL A 84 -7.39 -10.30 -19.90
CA VAL A 84 -8.20 -10.64 -18.72
C VAL A 84 -7.86 -12.03 -18.19
N ASP A 85 -7.62 -13.01 -19.06
CA ASP A 85 -7.26 -14.38 -18.65
C ASP A 85 -5.91 -14.43 -17.91
N VAL A 86 -4.90 -13.69 -18.37
CA VAL A 86 -3.60 -13.61 -17.66
C VAL A 86 -3.78 -13.01 -16.26
N VAL A 87 -4.59 -11.95 -16.15
CA VAL A 87 -4.90 -11.34 -14.85
C VAL A 87 -5.66 -12.29 -13.95
N ARG A 88 -6.64 -13.05 -14.48
CA ARG A 88 -7.39 -14.06 -13.72
C ARG A 88 -6.47 -15.13 -13.15
N GLU A 89 -5.57 -15.69 -13.95
CA GLU A 89 -4.65 -16.74 -13.48
C GLU A 89 -3.65 -16.21 -12.44
N ALA A 90 -3.14 -14.99 -12.63
CA ALA A 90 -2.30 -14.33 -11.62
C ALA A 90 -3.05 -14.07 -10.31
N ALA A 91 -4.33 -13.67 -10.38
CA ALA A 91 -5.17 -13.45 -9.20
C ALA A 91 -5.47 -14.77 -8.47
N LYS A 92 -5.75 -15.86 -9.18
CA LYS A 92 -5.90 -17.20 -8.59
C LYS A 92 -4.62 -17.65 -7.87
N ALA A 93 -3.46 -17.45 -8.49
CA ALA A 93 -2.18 -17.79 -7.87
C ALA A 93 -1.94 -16.96 -6.59
N ALA A 94 -2.23 -15.66 -6.63
CA ALA A 94 -2.13 -14.79 -5.45
C ALA A 94 -3.10 -15.21 -4.33
N GLN A 95 -4.34 -15.56 -4.67
CA GLN A 95 -5.33 -16.06 -3.72
C GLN A 95 -4.87 -17.37 -3.06
N ALA A 96 -4.40 -18.33 -3.86
CA ALA A 96 -3.86 -19.59 -3.36
C ALA A 96 -2.64 -19.36 -2.44
N GLY A 97 -1.88 -18.30 -2.71
CA GLY A 97 -0.80 -17.81 -1.89
C GLY A 97 -1.22 -17.15 -0.57
N GLY A 98 -2.51 -16.88 -0.36
CA GLY A 98 -3.03 -16.24 0.86
C GLY A 98 -3.20 -14.72 0.76
N ALA A 99 -2.99 -14.12 -0.42
CA ALA A 99 -3.30 -12.70 -0.61
C ALA A 99 -4.81 -12.45 -0.46
N SER A 100 -5.17 -11.43 0.34
CA SER A 100 -6.58 -11.02 0.48
C SER A 100 -6.98 -9.97 -0.57
N ARG A 101 -5.99 -9.30 -1.16
CA ARG A 101 -6.17 -8.21 -2.13
C ARG A 101 -5.28 -8.40 -3.34
N PHE A 102 -5.84 -8.15 -4.52
CA PHE A 102 -5.11 -8.14 -5.78
C PHE A 102 -5.09 -6.72 -6.38
N CYS A 103 -3.89 -6.18 -6.56
CA CYS A 103 -3.67 -4.84 -7.09
C CYS A 103 -3.20 -4.93 -8.55
N MET A 104 -3.75 -4.07 -9.41
CA MET A 104 -3.38 -3.98 -10.82
C MET A 104 -2.84 -2.58 -11.12
N GLY A 105 -1.59 -2.49 -11.57
CA GLY A 105 -0.93 -1.23 -11.91
C GLY A 105 -0.74 -1.04 -13.40
N ALA A 106 -0.97 0.18 -13.89
CA ALA A 106 -0.73 0.53 -15.28
C ALA A 106 0.18 1.75 -15.40
N ALA A 107 1.17 1.67 -16.29
CA ALA A 107 2.09 2.75 -16.63
C ALA A 107 1.42 3.81 -17.52
N TRP A 108 0.36 4.45 -17.03
CA TRP A 108 -0.38 5.50 -17.71
C TRP A 108 -0.37 6.81 -16.91
N ARG A 109 -0.54 7.92 -17.63
CA ARG A 109 -0.90 9.21 -17.02
C ARG A 109 -2.32 9.18 -16.47
N SER A 110 -3.23 8.72 -17.31
CA SER A 110 -4.68 8.61 -17.11
C SER A 110 -5.19 7.52 -18.04
N PRO A 111 -6.20 6.73 -17.64
CA PRO A 111 -6.79 5.74 -18.53
C PRO A 111 -7.68 6.42 -19.59
N THR A 112 -7.65 5.91 -20.81
CA THR A 112 -8.70 6.18 -21.81
C THR A 112 -9.96 5.37 -21.48
N GLU A 113 -11.11 5.70 -22.09
CA GLU A 113 -12.35 4.95 -21.85
C GLU A 113 -12.22 3.47 -22.24
N ALA A 114 -11.60 3.17 -23.39
CA ALA A 114 -11.37 1.79 -23.82
C ALA A 114 -10.39 1.02 -22.91
N GLN A 115 -9.42 1.71 -22.31
CA GLN A 115 -8.54 1.10 -21.30
C GLN A 115 -9.31 0.85 -20.00
N LEU A 116 -10.19 1.76 -19.61
CA LEU A 116 -11.04 1.60 -18.43
C LEU A 116 -11.98 0.40 -18.59
N ASP A 117 -12.58 0.22 -19.77
CA ASP A 117 -13.45 -0.93 -20.08
C ASP A 117 -12.72 -2.27 -19.86
N GLN A 118 -11.48 -2.38 -20.37
CA GLN A 118 -10.66 -3.58 -20.18
C GLN A 118 -10.32 -3.82 -18.71
N VAL A 119 -10.02 -2.76 -17.95
CA VAL A 119 -9.73 -2.86 -16.51
C VAL A 119 -10.98 -3.23 -15.72
N ILE A 120 -12.16 -2.76 -16.12
CA ILE A 120 -13.45 -3.14 -15.50
C ILE A 120 -13.66 -4.66 -15.61
N ASP A 121 -13.33 -5.27 -16.76
CA ASP A 121 -13.44 -6.72 -16.92
C ASP A 121 -12.43 -7.46 -16.03
N MET A 122 -11.20 -6.94 -15.90
CA MET A 122 -10.21 -7.48 -14.96
C MET A 122 -10.67 -7.39 -13.49
N ILE A 123 -11.31 -6.28 -13.10
CA ILE A 123 -11.85 -6.09 -11.76
C ILE A 123 -12.91 -7.15 -11.46
N LYS A 124 -13.85 -7.38 -12.39
CA LYS A 124 -14.89 -8.40 -12.22
C LYS A 124 -14.31 -9.80 -12.00
N GLU A 125 -13.22 -10.14 -12.69
CA GLU A 125 -12.53 -11.42 -12.47
C GLU A 125 -11.88 -11.52 -11.10
N VAL A 126 -11.20 -10.47 -10.63
CA VAL A 126 -10.64 -10.46 -9.27
C VAL A 126 -11.75 -10.59 -8.23
N LYS A 127 -12.88 -9.91 -8.44
CA LYS A 127 -14.04 -9.96 -7.53
C LYS A 127 -14.75 -11.31 -7.55
N SER A 128 -14.80 -12.00 -8.69
CA SER A 128 -15.41 -13.34 -8.80
C SER A 128 -14.65 -14.38 -7.97
N LEU A 129 -13.36 -14.15 -7.71
CA LEU A 129 -12.54 -14.97 -6.82
C LEU A 129 -12.79 -14.66 -5.33
N GLY A 130 -13.56 -13.62 -4.99
CA GLY A 130 -13.79 -13.20 -3.60
C GLY A 130 -12.62 -12.43 -2.98
N MET A 131 -11.70 -11.91 -3.79
CA MET A 131 -10.62 -11.04 -3.35
C MET A 131 -11.06 -9.56 -3.33
N GLU A 132 -10.35 -8.72 -2.58
CA GLU A 132 -10.41 -7.28 -2.78
C GLU A 132 -9.72 -6.90 -4.09
N ALA A 133 -10.35 -6.07 -4.91
CA ALA A 133 -9.78 -5.51 -6.14
C ALA A 133 -9.22 -4.10 -5.89
N CYS A 134 -8.00 -3.87 -6.37
CA CYS A 134 -7.32 -2.59 -6.27
C CYS A 134 -6.68 -2.21 -7.60
N VAL A 135 -6.69 -0.93 -7.99
CA VAL A 135 -6.01 -0.46 -9.20
C VAL A 135 -5.18 0.80 -8.97
N THR A 136 -4.16 1.02 -9.78
CA THR A 136 -3.46 2.32 -9.94
C THR A 136 -3.31 2.63 -11.42
N LEU A 137 -4.15 3.53 -11.94
CA LEU A 137 -4.24 3.82 -13.38
C LEU A 137 -3.82 5.26 -13.74
N GLY A 138 -3.34 6.03 -12.75
CA GLY A 138 -3.00 7.45 -12.90
C GLY A 138 -4.10 8.39 -12.41
N MET A 139 -4.30 9.52 -13.09
CA MET A 139 -5.34 10.51 -12.75
C MET A 139 -6.65 10.14 -13.42
N LEU A 140 -7.75 10.17 -12.67
CA LEU A 140 -9.09 9.85 -13.15
C LEU A 140 -9.84 11.10 -13.63
N LYS A 141 -10.61 10.94 -14.71
CA LYS A 141 -11.58 11.94 -15.18
C LYS A 141 -12.93 11.78 -14.48
N ASP A 142 -13.83 12.74 -14.69
CA ASP A 142 -15.20 12.70 -14.16
C ASP A 142 -15.92 11.42 -14.64
N GLY A 143 -16.62 10.74 -13.73
CA GLY A 143 -17.34 9.51 -14.03
C GLY A 143 -16.48 8.23 -13.98
N GLN A 144 -15.16 8.31 -14.15
CA GLN A 144 -14.33 7.10 -14.19
C GLN A 144 -14.24 6.40 -12.82
N ALA A 145 -14.26 7.15 -11.71
CA ALA A 145 -14.22 6.57 -10.37
C ALA A 145 -15.53 5.83 -10.04
N GLU A 146 -16.66 6.39 -10.44
CA GLU A 146 -18.00 5.81 -10.28
C GLU A 146 -18.12 4.51 -11.07
N ARG A 147 -17.67 4.49 -12.34
CA ARG A 147 -17.64 3.28 -13.17
C ARG A 147 -16.78 2.17 -12.56
N LEU A 148 -15.62 2.51 -11.98
CA LEU A 148 -14.77 1.55 -11.27
C LEU A 148 -15.46 1.01 -10.02
N LYS A 149 -16.16 1.87 -9.26
CA LYS A 149 -16.94 1.46 -8.08
C LYS A 149 -18.06 0.49 -8.47
N GLU A 150 -18.80 0.79 -9.53
CA GLU A 150 -19.87 -0.05 -10.05
C GLU A 150 -19.35 -1.42 -10.51
N ALA A 151 -18.14 -1.48 -11.07
CA ALA A 151 -17.47 -2.74 -11.42
C ALA A 151 -17.06 -3.59 -10.21
N GLY A 152 -17.12 -3.04 -9.00
CA GLY A 152 -16.77 -3.71 -7.75
C GLY A 152 -15.37 -3.41 -7.24
N LEU A 153 -14.69 -2.36 -7.74
CA LEU A 153 -13.39 -1.94 -7.22
C LEU A 153 -13.50 -1.59 -5.72
N ASP A 154 -12.56 -2.07 -4.91
CA ASP A 154 -12.51 -1.77 -3.48
C ASP A 154 -11.56 -0.61 -3.17
N TYR A 155 -10.40 -0.56 -3.84
CA TYR A 155 -9.35 0.42 -3.58
C TYR A 155 -8.82 1.08 -4.86
N TYR A 156 -8.57 2.38 -4.79
CA TYR A 156 -7.79 3.09 -5.81
C TYR A 156 -6.49 3.60 -5.19
N ASN A 157 -5.35 3.24 -5.80
CA ASN A 157 -4.05 3.72 -5.38
C ASN A 157 -3.64 4.99 -6.13
N HIS A 158 -3.34 6.04 -5.37
CA HIS A 158 -2.90 7.32 -5.88
C HIS A 158 -2.03 8.05 -4.84
N ASN A 159 -0.73 7.78 -4.84
CA ASN A 159 0.24 8.38 -3.91
C ASN A 159 0.34 9.92 -3.99
N LEU A 160 0.91 10.55 -2.96
CA LEU A 160 1.39 11.94 -3.05
C LEU A 160 2.90 12.00 -3.30
N ASP A 161 3.58 10.86 -3.11
CA ASP A 161 5.02 10.64 -3.29
C ASP A 161 5.89 11.37 -2.26
N THR A 162 5.72 12.68 -2.08
CA THR A 162 6.46 13.52 -1.13
C THR A 162 5.67 14.77 -0.73
N ALA A 163 6.31 15.75 -0.08
CA ALA A 163 5.70 17.04 0.23
C ALA A 163 5.43 17.88 -1.02
N GLU A 164 4.38 18.70 -0.98
CA GLU A 164 4.00 19.57 -2.10
C GLU A 164 5.14 20.49 -2.56
N GLU A 165 5.83 21.11 -1.63
CA GLU A 165 6.97 22.01 -1.88
C GLU A 165 8.21 21.33 -2.48
N PHE A 166 8.31 20.00 -2.36
CA PHE A 166 9.41 19.21 -2.93
C PHE A 166 8.99 18.43 -4.19
N TYR A 167 7.69 18.44 -4.52
CA TYR A 167 7.15 17.59 -5.56
C TYR A 167 7.73 17.91 -6.95
N SER A 168 7.95 19.19 -7.26
CA SER A 168 8.52 19.63 -8.55
C SER A 168 9.98 19.24 -8.76
N GLU A 169 10.71 18.89 -7.71
CA GLU A 169 12.08 18.35 -7.82
C GLU A 169 12.07 16.88 -8.29
N ILE A 170 10.93 16.21 -8.13
CA ILE A 170 10.78 14.76 -8.37
C ILE A 170 9.90 14.46 -9.59
N ILE A 171 8.87 15.26 -9.84
CA ILE A 171 7.88 15.06 -10.91
C ILE A 171 7.48 16.43 -11.46
N THR A 172 7.69 16.67 -12.76
CA THR A 172 7.33 17.95 -13.40
C THR A 172 6.15 17.82 -14.36
N THR A 173 5.87 16.61 -14.86
CA THR A 173 4.79 16.40 -15.83
C THR A 173 3.38 16.52 -15.20
N ARG A 174 3.24 16.61 -13.88
CA ARG A 174 1.96 16.73 -13.16
C ARG A 174 2.06 17.73 -12.03
N ARG A 175 0.94 18.36 -11.65
CA ARG A 175 0.88 19.20 -10.46
C ARG A 175 0.50 18.35 -9.24
N TYR A 176 0.94 18.77 -8.06
CA TYR A 176 0.54 18.15 -6.80
C TYR A 176 -1.00 18.16 -6.63
N GLN A 177 -1.64 19.28 -6.97
CA GLN A 177 -3.09 19.43 -6.92
C GLN A 177 -3.83 18.41 -7.81
N ASP A 178 -3.29 18.03 -8.97
CA ASP A 178 -3.94 17.03 -9.83
C ASP A 178 -4.06 15.66 -9.12
N ARG A 179 -3.14 15.38 -8.18
CA ARG A 179 -3.16 14.17 -7.34
C ARG A 179 -4.23 14.27 -6.27
N ILE A 180 -4.33 15.43 -5.61
CA ILE A 180 -5.37 15.72 -4.62
C ILE A 180 -6.75 15.61 -5.25
N ASP A 181 -6.96 16.20 -6.43
CA ASP A 181 -8.23 16.15 -7.15
C ASP A 181 -8.63 14.70 -7.48
N THR A 182 -7.66 13.86 -7.86
CA THR A 182 -7.91 12.44 -8.12
C THR A 182 -8.33 11.70 -6.85
N LEU A 183 -7.68 11.96 -5.72
CA LEU A 183 -8.06 11.38 -4.43
C LEU A 183 -9.46 11.81 -3.99
N ASP A 184 -9.81 13.08 -4.19
CA ASP A 184 -11.14 13.60 -3.87
C ASP A 184 -12.22 12.91 -4.72
N ARG A 185 -11.95 12.68 -6.01
CA ARG A 185 -12.85 11.92 -6.90
C ARG A 185 -13.05 10.48 -6.44
N VAL A 186 -11.97 9.79 -6.07
CA VAL A 186 -12.01 8.42 -5.53
C VAL A 186 -12.87 8.36 -4.26
N GLN A 187 -12.65 9.27 -3.32
CA GLN A 187 -13.40 9.33 -2.07
C GLN A 187 -14.87 9.65 -2.30
N LYS A 188 -15.17 10.60 -3.19
CA LYS A 188 -16.55 10.98 -3.56
C LYS A 188 -17.32 9.81 -4.19
N ALA A 189 -16.64 8.96 -4.97
CA ALA A 189 -17.23 7.73 -5.52
C ALA A 189 -17.41 6.60 -4.50
N GLY A 190 -17.01 6.79 -3.23
CA GLY A 190 -17.13 5.78 -2.18
C GLY A 190 -16.14 4.61 -2.32
N LEU A 191 -15.02 4.83 -3.02
CA LEU A 191 -13.90 3.90 -3.07
C LEU A 191 -12.97 4.13 -1.87
N ASN A 192 -12.37 3.05 -1.36
CA ASN A 192 -11.29 3.20 -0.39
C ASN A 192 -10.06 3.78 -1.08
N THR A 193 -9.33 4.61 -0.36
CA THR A 193 -8.14 5.28 -0.84
C THR A 193 -6.89 4.55 -0.37
N CYS A 194 -6.00 4.24 -1.31
CA CYS A 194 -4.62 3.85 -1.03
C CYS A 194 -3.72 5.02 -1.43
N SER A 195 -3.12 5.73 -0.48
CA SER A 195 -2.26 6.88 -0.79
C SER A 195 -1.12 6.99 0.20
N GLY A 196 0.09 7.09 -0.33
CA GLY A 196 1.31 7.18 0.45
C GLY A 196 2.42 7.84 -0.35
N GLY A 197 3.66 7.41 -0.13
CA GLY A 197 4.82 8.08 -0.70
C GLY A 197 6.11 7.27 -0.67
N ILE A 198 7.21 7.93 -0.99
CA ILE A 198 8.56 7.36 -1.06
C ILE A 198 9.46 8.16 -0.13
N VAL A 199 10.26 7.48 0.68
CA VAL A 199 11.33 8.08 1.47
C VAL A 199 12.70 7.80 0.86
N GLY A 200 13.62 8.74 1.02
CA GLY A 200 14.96 8.68 0.43
C GLY A 200 15.04 9.24 -0.98
N LEU A 201 14.12 10.12 -1.38
CA LEU A 201 14.16 10.91 -2.60
C LEU A 201 15.14 12.10 -2.53
N GLY A 202 15.75 12.34 -1.37
CA GLY A 202 16.53 13.54 -1.05
C GLY A 202 15.76 14.54 -0.17
N GLU A 203 14.58 14.16 0.30
CA GLU A 203 13.75 14.99 1.15
C GLU A 203 14.26 15.09 2.60
N SER A 204 14.03 16.22 3.23
CA SER A 204 14.28 16.45 4.65
C SER A 204 13.22 15.82 5.56
N ARG A 205 13.51 15.70 6.86
CA ARG A 205 12.49 15.32 7.87
C ARG A 205 11.30 16.30 7.90
N ALA A 206 11.55 17.60 7.68
CA ALA A 206 10.48 18.60 7.63
C ALA A 206 9.52 18.34 6.47
N GLN A 207 10.06 18.02 5.29
CA GLN A 207 9.26 17.64 4.12
C GLN A 207 8.51 16.32 4.38
N ARG A 208 9.13 15.30 4.99
CA ARG A 208 8.40 14.08 5.40
C ARG A 208 7.27 14.38 6.39
N ALA A 209 7.46 15.32 7.32
CA ALA A 209 6.42 15.72 8.25
C ALA A 209 5.24 16.40 7.54
N GLN A 210 5.51 17.28 6.56
CA GLN A 210 4.46 17.88 5.73
C GLN A 210 3.71 16.84 4.89
N PHE A 211 4.44 15.91 4.26
CA PHE A 211 3.85 14.81 3.51
C PHE A 211 2.89 13.98 4.37
N ILE A 212 3.31 13.60 5.59
CA ILE A 212 2.42 12.87 6.51
C ILE A 212 1.24 13.75 6.94
N ALA A 213 1.43 15.05 7.17
CA ALA A 213 0.33 15.98 7.49
C ALA A 213 -0.71 15.98 6.37
N GLN A 214 -0.28 16.03 5.11
CA GLN A 214 -1.17 16.03 3.94
C GLN A 214 -2.02 14.76 3.88
N LEU A 215 -1.46 13.59 4.21
CA LEU A 215 -2.24 12.34 4.27
C LEU A 215 -3.18 12.30 5.48
N ALA A 216 -2.66 12.58 6.68
CA ALA A 216 -3.37 12.42 7.94
C ALA A 216 -4.54 13.40 8.09
N ASN A 217 -4.50 14.54 7.40
CA ASN A 217 -5.54 15.57 7.47
C ASN A 217 -6.63 15.44 6.40
N ARG A 218 -6.54 14.46 5.48
CA ARG A 218 -7.65 14.16 4.57
C ARG A 218 -8.86 13.66 5.37
N LYS A 219 -10.06 13.85 4.82
CA LYS A 219 -11.33 13.47 5.49
C LYS A 219 -12.20 12.57 4.59
N PRO A 220 -12.20 11.25 4.83
CA PRO A 220 -11.32 10.50 5.74
C PRO A 220 -9.85 10.50 5.26
N TYR A 221 -8.90 10.17 6.13
CA TYR A 221 -7.54 9.84 5.71
C TYR A 221 -7.52 8.49 4.98
N PRO A 222 -6.48 8.20 4.16
CA PRO A 222 -6.42 6.96 3.40
C PRO A 222 -6.52 5.71 4.28
N GLU A 223 -7.33 4.73 3.86
CA GLU A 223 -7.49 3.46 4.55
C GLU A 223 -6.23 2.58 4.42
N SER A 224 -5.44 2.79 3.36
CA SER A 224 -4.15 2.15 3.14
C SER A 224 -3.08 3.20 2.85
N VAL A 225 -1.99 3.19 3.61
CA VAL A 225 -0.90 4.16 3.51
C VAL A 225 0.40 3.42 3.19
N PRO A 226 0.77 3.27 1.90
CA PRO A 226 2.05 2.68 1.51
C PRO A 226 3.22 3.64 1.75
N ILE A 227 4.19 3.19 2.54
CA ILE A 227 5.48 3.88 2.69
C ILE A 227 6.53 3.03 1.97
N ASN A 228 7.06 3.60 0.89
CA ASN A 228 8.07 2.98 0.04
C ASN A 228 9.44 3.54 0.39
N GLN A 229 10.48 2.73 0.34
CA GLN A 229 11.85 3.23 0.26
C GLN A 229 12.22 3.39 -1.21
N LEU A 230 12.99 4.43 -1.53
CA LEU A 230 13.53 4.62 -2.88
C LEU A 230 14.26 3.34 -3.33
N VAL A 231 13.78 2.75 -4.42
CA VAL A 231 14.53 1.72 -5.14
C VAL A 231 15.36 2.41 -6.21
N ARG A 232 16.67 2.46 -5.99
CA ARG A 232 17.64 3.01 -6.94
C ARG A 232 17.71 2.10 -8.16
N VAL A 233 17.29 2.59 -9.32
CA VAL A 233 17.31 1.83 -10.57
C VAL A 233 18.20 2.52 -11.58
N LYS A 234 19.18 1.78 -12.11
CA LYS A 234 20.10 2.29 -13.13
C LYS A 234 19.32 2.93 -14.27
N GLY A 235 19.77 4.13 -14.66
CA GLY A 235 19.17 4.91 -15.73
C GLY A 235 18.16 5.96 -15.28
N THR A 236 17.61 5.86 -14.06
CA THR A 236 16.80 6.93 -13.48
C THR A 236 17.69 8.03 -12.90
N PRO A 237 17.23 9.30 -12.83
CA PRO A 237 18.01 10.38 -12.22
C PRO A 237 18.40 10.13 -10.76
N LEU A 238 17.63 9.31 -10.03
CA LEU A 238 17.91 8.96 -8.63
C LEU A 238 18.67 7.63 -8.46
N ALA A 239 19.26 7.10 -9.53
CA ALA A 239 20.02 5.83 -9.49
C ALA A 239 21.21 5.89 -8.51
N ASP A 240 21.91 7.02 -8.47
CA ASP A 240 23.13 7.20 -7.69
C ASP A 240 22.89 7.98 -6.39
N ASN A 241 21.63 8.09 -5.94
CA ASN A 241 21.31 8.76 -4.69
C ASN A 241 21.94 8.01 -3.49
N ASP A 242 22.19 8.74 -2.41
CA ASP A 242 22.77 8.18 -1.19
C ASP A 242 21.88 7.08 -0.60
N GLU A 243 22.51 6.16 0.15
CA GLU A 243 21.76 5.18 0.92
C GLU A 243 20.92 5.86 2.00
N PHE A 244 19.70 5.38 2.15
CA PHE A 244 18.76 5.91 3.13
C PHE A 244 18.91 5.16 4.45
N ASP A 245 19.04 5.90 5.56
CA ASP A 245 19.14 5.32 6.89
C ASP A 245 17.87 4.51 7.24
N GLU A 246 18.04 3.22 7.53
CA GLU A 246 16.93 2.33 7.89
C GLU A 246 16.18 2.81 9.15
N PHE A 247 16.86 3.49 10.09
CA PHE A 247 16.18 4.06 11.25
C PHE A 247 15.26 5.22 10.87
N GLU A 248 15.62 6.01 9.85
CA GLU A 248 14.75 7.05 9.31
C GLU A 248 13.50 6.45 8.64
N PHE A 249 13.65 5.30 7.98
CA PHE A 249 12.52 4.56 7.41
C PHE A 249 11.56 4.09 8.51
N VAL A 250 12.09 3.43 9.55
CA VAL A 250 11.29 2.95 10.68
C VAL A 250 10.60 4.11 11.40
N ARG A 251 11.27 5.27 11.56
CA ARG A 251 10.65 6.49 12.12
C ARG A 251 9.44 6.92 11.28
N THR A 252 9.54 6.92 9.96
CA THR A 252 8.41 7.30 9.10
C THR A 252 7.22 6.35 9.26
N ILE A 253 7.45 5.04 9.40
CA ILE A 253 6.40 4.06 9.71
C ILE A 253 5.73 4.38 11.05
N ALA A 254 6.53 4.60 12.10
CA ALA A 254 6.03 4.90 13.43
C ALA A 254 5.19 6.19 13.46
N VAL A 255 5.67 7.23 12.78
CA VAL A 255 4.95 8.51 12.64
C VAL A 255 3.63 8.32 11.89
N ALA A 256 3.63 7.60 10.77
CA ALA A 256 2.41 7.30 10.02
C ALA A 256 1.37 6.53 10.86
N ARG A 257 1.81 5.56 11.66
CA ARG A 257 0.94 4.83 12.61
C ARG A 257 0.31 5.77 13.64
N ILE A 258 1.11 6.65 14.26
CA ILE A 258 0.62 7.58 15.29
C ILE A 258 -0.42 8.56 14.71
N THR A 259 -0.15 9.09 13.52
CA THR A 259 -1.02 10.12 12.92
C THR A 259 -2.26 9.56 12.24
N MET A 260 -2.21 8.30 11.78
CA MET A 260 -3.32 7.60 11.11
C MET A 260 -3.61 6.24 11.78
N PRO A 261 -4.16 6.23 13.02
CA PRO A 261 -4.22 5.03 13.86
C PRO A 261 -4.96 3.83 13.29
N LYS A 262 -5.93 4.05 12.39
CA LYS A 262 -6.76 2.97 11.82
C LYS A 262 -6.33 2.55 10.41
N ALA A 263 -5.37 3.24 9.80
CA ALA A 263 -4.92 2.93 8.46
C ALA A 263 -4.10 1.62 8.45
N ALA A 264 -4.20 0.87 7.36
CA ALA A 264 -3.23 -0.16 7.04
C ALA A 264 -1.94 0.52 6.56
N VAL A 265 -0.93 0.59 7.43
CA VAL A 265 0.38 1.15 7.05
C VAL A 265 1.14 0.05 6.33
N ARG A 266 1.34 0.23 5.02
CA ARG A 266 1.94 -0.79 4.16
C ARG A 266 3.42 -0.57 4.01
N LEU A 267 4.19 -1.57 4.41
CA LEU A 267 5.59 -1.73 4.08
C LEU A 267 5.66 -2.28 2.65
N SER A 268 6.03 -1.45 1.67
CA SER A 268 5.92 -1.78 0.24
C SER A 268 7.26 -1.85 -0.49
N ALA A 269 7.57 -0.93 -1.42
CA ALA A 269 8.80 -1.03 -2.21
C ALA A 269 10.05 -0.81 -1.36
N GLY A 270 11.13 -1.52 -1.69
CA GLY A 270 12.42 -1.49 -0.98
C GLY A 270 12.60 -2.57 0.09
N ARG A 271 11.59 -3.40 0.37
CA ARG A 271 11.70 -4.52 1.32
C ARG A 271 12.82 -5.51 0.99
N SER A 272 13.10 -5.73 -0.30
CA SER A 272 14.14 -6.65 -0.75
C SER A 272 15.55 -6.22 -0.35
N SER A 273 15.76 -4.94 -0.05
CA SER A 273 17.03 -4.43 0.50
C SER A 273 17.05 -4.33 2.02
N MET A 274 15.93 -4.56 2.70
CA MET A 274 15.84 -4.47 4.16
C MET A 274 16.20 -5.80 4.82
N SER A 275 16.99 -5.72 5.90
CA SER A 275 17.23 -6.89 6.76
C SER A 275 15.95 -7.39 7.45
N ASP A 276 15.94 -8.65 7.86
CA ASP A 276 14.83 -9.22 8.65
C ASP A 276 14.57 -8.44 9.94
N SER A 277 15.64 -7.96 10.60
CA SER A 277 15.53 -7.11 11.79
C SER A 277 14.87 -5.77 11.48
N THR A 278 15.16 -5.18 10.33
CA THR A 278 14.57 -3.90 9.90
C THR A 278 13.09 -4.08 9.58
N GLN A 279 12.72 -5.17 8.92
CA GLN A 279 11.32 -5.51 8.70
C GLN A 279 10.59 -5.79 10.02
N ALA A 280 11.20 -6.51 10.96
CA ALA A 280 10.66 -6.74 12.29
C ALA A 280 10.43 -5.43 13.06
N LEU A 281 11.37 -4.48 12.99
CA LEU A 281 11.22 -3.15 13.56
C LEU A 281 10.10 -2.35 12.88
N CYS A 282 9.91 -2.49 11.57
CA CYS A 282 8.78 -1.85 10.87
C CYS A 282 7.43 -2.42 11.35
N PHE A 283 7.32 -3.74 11.52
CA PHE A 283 6.10 -4.35 12.09
C PHE A 283 5.86 -3.87 13.52
N PHE A 284 6.90 -3.82 14.36
CA PHE A 284 6.80 -3.28 15.72
C PHE A 284 6.34 -1.81 15.73
N ALA A 285 6.90 -0.98 14.83
CA ALA A 285 6.52 0.41 14.63
C ALA A 285 5.08 0.61 14.14
N GLY A 286 4.43 -0.46 13.67
CA GLY A 286 3.00 -0.47 13.32
C GLY A 286 2.70 -0.61 11.83
N ALA A 287 3.68 -0.98 10.99
CA ALA A 287 3.39 -1.50 9.66
C ALA A 287 2.60 -2.82 9.80
N ASN A 288 1.53 -2.98 9.03
CA ASN A 288 0.64 -4.14 9.12
C ASN A 288 0.03 -4.53 7.78
N SER A 289 0.72 -4.20 6.70
CA SER A 289 0.41 -4.62 5.34
C SER A 289 1.70 -4.73 4.54
N ILE A 290 1.79 -5.70 3.62
CA ILE A 290 2.92 -5.84 2.69
C ILE A 290 2.43 -6.14 1.27
N PHE A 291 3.29 -5.87 0.29
CA PHE A 291 3.19 -6.53 -1.01
C PHE A 291 3.84 -7.91 -0.94
N TYR A 292 3.09 -8.91 -1.41
CA TYR A 292 3.42 -10.32 -1.31
C TYR A 292 3.43 -10.94 -2.72
N GLY A 293 4.54 -11.59 -3.08
CA GLY A 293 4.82 -12.07 -4.44
C GLY A 293 6.27 -11.79 -4.83
N GLU A 294 6.75 -12.36 -5.95
CA GLU A 294 8.18 -12.30 -6.33
C GLU A 294 8.62 -10.94 -6.91
N GLN A 295 7.68 -10.15 -7.42
CA GLN A 295 7.94 -8.85 -8.05
C GLN A 295 6.86 -7.84 -7.64
N LEU A 296 7.22 -6.56 -7.64
CA LEU A 296 6.27 -5.46 -7.57
C LEU A 296 5.77 -5.12 -8.97
N LEU A 297 5.93 -3.88 -9.42
CA LEU A 297 5.60 -3.49 -10.80
C LEU A 297 6.72 -3.89 -11.77
N THR A 298 7.97 -3.62 -11.40
CA THR A 298 9.14 -3.92 -12.23
C THR A 298 10.37 -4.35 -11.43
N THR A 299 10.40 -4.12 -10.11
CA THR A 299 11.53 -4.45 -9.25
C THR A 299 11.25 -5.71 -8.44
N GLY A 300 12.31 -6.44 -8.09
CA GLY A 300 12.20 -7.63 -7.24
C GLY A 300 11.62 -7.31 -5.86
N ASN A 301 10.85 -8.26 -5.33
CA ASN A 301 10.26 -8.24 -3.99
C ASN A 301 10.81 -9.45 -3.20
N PRO A 302 10.77 -9.46 -1.85
CA PRO A 302 11.07 -10.67 -1.11
C PRO A 302 10.23 -11.84 -1.65
N GLN A 303 10.89 -12.98 -1.85
CA GLN A 303 10.21 -14.16 -2.37
C GLN A 303 9.16 -14.63 -1.36
N PHE A 304 8.11 -15.25 -1.87
CA PHE A 304 7.03 -15.87 -1.08
C PHE A 304 7.55 -16.68 0.11
N ALA A 305 8.55 -17.52 -0.13
CA ALA A 305 9.16 -18.37 0.90
C ALA A 305 9.91 -17.57 1.98
N ALA A 306 10.58 -16.47 1.60
CA ALA A 306 11.28 -15.62 2.56
C ALA A 306 10.29 -14.89 3.48
N ASP A 307 9.20 -14.38 2.92
CA ASP A 307 8.13 -13.74 3.70
C ASP A 307 7.48 -14.73 4.67
N GLN A 308 7.20 -15.96 4.24
CA GLN A 308 6.67 -17.01 5.13
C GLN A 308 7.66 -17.38 6.25
N ALA A 309 8.95 -17.52 5.92
CA ALA A 309 9.97 -17.85 6.91
C ALA A 309 10.11 -16.74 7.96
N LEU A 310 10.08 -15.47 7.54
CA LEU A 310 10.10 -14.33 8.46
C LEU A 310 8.84 -14.30 9.33
N PHE A 311 7.66 -14.51 8.75
CA PHE A 311 6.40 -14.55 9.49
C PHE A 311 6.40 -15.68 10.53
N ALA A 312 6.88 -16.87 10.16
CA ALA A 312 7.01 -17.98 11.09
C ALA A 312 7.97 -17.67 12.25
N ARG A 313 9.13 -17.04 11.96
CA ARG A 313 10.10 -16.64 12.99
C ARG A 313 9.57 -15.57 13.94
N LEU A 314 8.76 -14.64 13.43
CA LEU A 314 8.16 -13.55 14.21
C LEU A 314 6.79 -13.92 14.81
N ASN A 315 6.26 -15.09 14.46
CA ASN A 315 4.92 -15.55 14.80
C ASN A 315 3.81 -14.56 14.34
N LEU A 316 3.92 -14.10 13.10
CA LEU A 316 2.93 -13.24 12.43
C LEU A 316 1.96 -14.08 11.60
N HIS A 317 0.72 -13.59 11.46
CA HIS A 317 -0.33 -14.25 10.68
C HIS A 317 -0.99 -13.30 9.68
N SER A 318 -1.50 -13.85 8.57
CA SER A 318 -2.39 -13.08 7.69
C SER A 318 -3.78 -12.93 8.33
N PRO A 319 -4.49 -11.80 8.13
CA PRO A 319 -5.87 -11.67 8.59
C PRO A 319 -6.74 -12.74 7.95
N THR A 320 -7.67 -13.31 8.72
CA THR A 320 -8.67 -14.24 8.19
C THR A 320 -9.43 -13.54 7.04
N PRO A 321 -9.65 -14.20 5.89
CA PRO A 321 -10.44 -13.61 4.82
C PRO A 321 -11.78 -13.15 5.39
N ARG A 322 -12.09 -11.86 5.26
CA ARG A 322 -13.43 -11.38 5.60
C ARG A 322 -14.40 -12.07 4.66
N THR A 323 -15.15 -13.05 5.18
CA THR A 323 -16.34 -13.55 4.50
C THR A 323 -17.36 -12.42 4.49
N TYR A 324 -17.34 -11.60 3.45
CA TYR A 324 -18.45 -10.68 3.20
C TYR A 324 -19.63 -11.53 2.78
N PRO A 325 -20.76 -11.53 3.51
CA PRO A 325 -21.98 -12.10 2.99
C PRO A 325 -22.40 -11.26 1.77
N HIS A 326 -22.13 -11.78 0.56
CA HIS A 326 -22.83 -11.32 -0.63
C HIS A 326 -24.28 -11.81 -0.51
N PRO A 327 -25.31 -10.94 -0.61
CA PRO A 327 -26.68 -11.36 -0.37
C PRO A 327 -27.24 -12.44 -1.31
N ASP A 328 -26.62 -12.74 -2.46
CA ASP A 328 -27.28 -13.57 -3.49
C ASP A 328 -26.37 -14.53 -4.29
N LEU A 329 -25.28 -15.05 -3.72
CA LEU A 329 -24.53 -16.13 -4.35
C LEU A 329 -24.55 -17.38 -3.47
N ALA A 330 -25.51 -18.26 -3.76
CA ALA A 330 -25.55 -19.60 -3.19
C ALA A 330 -24.24 -20.32 -3.49
N ILE A 331 -23.54 -20.74 -2.44
CA ILE A 331 -22.32 -21.55 -2.52
C ILE A 331 -22.74 -22.91 -3.10
N PRO A 332 -22.14 -23.40 -4.20
CA PRO A 332 -22.43 -24.73 -4.72
C PRO A 332 -22.12 -25.81 -3.68
N GLU A 333 -23.02 -26.78 -3.50
CA GLU A 333 -22.92 -27.86 -2.51
C GLU A 333 -21.65 -28.73 -2.62
N ASN A 334 -20.86 -28.58 -3.69
CA ASN A 334 -19.65 -29.35 -3.97
C ASN A 334 -18.32 -28.66 -3.63
N CYS A 335 -18.32 -27.58 -2.82
CA CYS A 335 -17.08 -27.03 -2.31
C CYS A 335 -16.45 -27.99 -1.27
N PRO A 336 -15.22 -28.50 -1.46
CA PRO A 336 -14.60 -29.40 -0.51
C PRO A 336 -14.43 -28.70 0.84
N LYS A 337 -15.09 -29.24 1.87
CA LYS A 337 -14.99 -28.76 3.24
C LYS A 337 -13.52 -28.76 3.66
N ARG A 338 -12.97 -27.59 4.00
CA ARG A 338 -11.65 -27.47 4.62
C ARG A 338 -11.60 -28.42 5.81
N GLN A 339 -10.67 -29.36 5.79
CA GLN A 339 -10.31 -30.14 6.97
C GLN A 339 -9.74 -29.16 7.98
N THR A 340 -10.45 -28.98 9.09
CA THR A 340 -9.96 -28.26 10.26
C THR A 340 -8.76 -29.03 10.79
N ALA A 341 -7.59 -28.39 10.79
CA ALA A 341 -6.41 -28.91 11.46
C ALA A 341 -6.74 -29.13 12.95
N THR A 342 -6.41 -30.32 13.44
CA THR A 342 -6.48 -30.72 14.84
C THR A 342 -5.67 -29.78 15.72
N GLU A 343 -6.26 -29.38 16.86
CA GLU A 343 -5.61 -28.59 17.91
C GLU A 343 -4.25 -29.19 18.32
N PRO A 344 -3.18 -28.39 18.48
CA PRO A 344 -1.97 -28.90 19.11
C PRO A 344 -2.21 -29.04 20.61
N ALA A 345 -1.79 -30.19 21.13
CA ALA A 345 -1.82 -30.54 22.54
C ALA A 345 -1.09 -29.50 23.41
N SER A 346 -1.61 -29.31 24.62
CA SER A 346 -1.14 -28.34 25.62
C SER A 346 0.34 -28.47 25.96
N LEU A 347 1.09 -27.38 25.82
CA LEU A 347 2.45 -27.16 26.30
C LEU A 347 2.48 -27.00 27.84
N LEU A 348 2.33 -28.10 28.57
CA LEU A 348 2.45 -28.12 30.04
C LEU A 348 3.31 -29.29 30.59
N GLU A 349 4.25 -29.82 29.78
CA GLU A 349 5.12 -30.91 30.23
C GLU A 349 6.64 -30.63 30.16
N TYR A 350 7.09 -29.38 29.96
CA TYR A 350 8.54 -29.09 29.95
C TYR A 350 9.01 -27.79 30.60
N LEU A 351 8.26 -27.25 31.56
CA LEU A 351 8.74 -26.30 32.60
C LEU A 351 7.85 -26.45 33.83
#